data_AF-A0A7C6T7Z2-F1
#
_entry.id   AF-A0A7C6T7Z2-F1
#
_cell.length_a   1.000
_cell.length_b   1.000
_cell.length_c   1.000
_cell.angle_alpha   90.00
_cell.angle_beta   90.00
_cell.angle_gamma   90.00
#
_symmetry.space_group_name_H-M   'P 1'
#
loop_
_entity.id
_entity.type
_entity.pdbx_description
1 polymer ?
#
loop_
_entity_poly.entity_id
_entity_poly.type
_entity_poly.pdbx_seq_one_letter_code
_entity_poly.pdbx_strand_id
1 'polypeptide(L)'
;ALMASEQRQARRQTAAVVLLAPVQVRDIIRSFEGVGNVEAPLSVKVSSQITGRITYVQGREGDPVHQGQVLVRIDPSELRAQVAQRRAAVAEAKHRLAQAAENEAPTEVSVTADIRQQEAALASAQARATQAEQHLDAEVAAAKAAVTEAQGRVESATATMANAEAAIRTAQANLDNARAAYQRVNDLYQQGYIAAQDVDNARTQVSVQEAALDAARGQLKAATAARDSAIAQKQAAEKRVEITRTRCTADVQAARAQVSQARAALEFARANTARKPAYQRSLSALQASVEAAQASLENAEAMLAHTVITSPIDGFVTARTLDPGAVATPGQQILAVQAMQQVWVTVSVPEDVHRQVRKGNTATVRFDALPGQSFTGKVTQINAAADPVSRQFAVRITLENRDNQLKPGMFARVTLVTERITNAVVVPQEAVQTGKNGPFVVIVDEENIARHRPVVTGTSDNQGIEIREGLRPGERLVVMTARPLKDGQAVRPAGEGRRQGAGERPNEEQGAPRRSGTDQGPAPAAGPGSGGQRPE
;
A
#
# COMPACT_ATOMS: atom_id res chain seq x y z
N ALA A 1 -16.75 123.61 -12.94
CA ALA A 1 -16.56 122.32 -12.24
C ALA A 1 -17.50 121.23 -12.80
N LEU A 2 -17.42 120.92 -14.10
CA LEU A 2 -18.38 119.98 -14.74
C LEU A 2 -17.81 119.19 -15.95
N MET A 3 -16.49 119.23 -16.20
CA MET A 3 -15.81 118.57 -17.34
C MET A 3 -14.63 117.66 -16.91
N ALA A 4 -14.57 117.28 -15.63
CA ALA A 4 -13.50 116.43 -15.08
C ALA A 4 -14.01 115.14 -14.39
N SER A 5 -15.33 114.92 -14.41
CA SER A 5 -16.02 113.78 -13.80
C SER A 5 -16.22 112.61 -14.77
N GLU A 6 -16.40 112.87 -16.07
CA GLU A 6 -16.75 111.82 -17.05
C GLU A 6 -15.54 110.96 -17.48
N GLN A 7 -14.32 111.51 -17.52
CA GLN A 7 -13.12 110.73 -17.87
C GLN A 7 -12.65 109.75 -16.77
N ARG A 8 -13.30 109.72 -15.59
CA ARG A 8 -12.97 108.75 -14.52
C ARG A 8 -13.77 107.45 -14.57
N GLN A 9 -14.85 107.36 -15.34
CA GLN A 9 -15.61 106.11 -15.49
C GLN A 9 -15.07 105.20 -16.62
N ALA A 10 -14.38 105.75 -17.63
CA ALA A 10 -13.85 104.99 -18.78
C ALA A 10 -12.51 104.24 -18.53
N ARG A 11 -12.04 104.10 -17.28
CA ARG A 11 -10.79 103.38 -16.92
C ARG A 11 -10.98 102.12 -16.06
N ARG A 12 -12.22 101.69 -15.83
CA ARG A 12 -12.54 100.39 -15.22
C ARG A 12 -13.00 99.39 -16.28
N GLN A 13 -12.05 98.82 -17.03
CA GLN A 13 -12.13 97.50 -17.71
C GLN A 13 -10.92 97.30 -18.64
N THR A 14 -9.70 97.41 -18.11
CA THR A 14 -8.55 96.80 -18.81
C THR A 14 -8.66 95.29 -18.61
N ALA A 15 -9.26 94.59 -19.56
CA ALA A 15 -9.48 93.15 -19.48
C ALA A 15 -8.15 92.43 -19.23
N ALA A 16 -8.08 91.65 -18.15
CA ALA A 16 -6.83 91.02 -17.74
C ALA A 16 -6.46 89.91 -18.75
N VAL A 17 -5.19 89.88 -19.15
CA VAL A 17 -4.69 88.88 -20.10
C VAL A 17 -4.49 87.55 -19.39
N VAL A 18 -5.17 86.52 -19.87
CA VAL A 18 -5.19 85.18 -19.27
C VAL A 18 -4.81 84.11 -20.29
N LEU A 19 -4.04 83.11 -19.85
CA LEU A 19 -3.83 81.88 -20.59
C LEU A 19 -4.93 80.88 -20.21
N LEU A 20 -5.68 80.42 -21.20
CA LEU A 20 -6.76 79.45 -21.02
C LEU A 20 -6.31 78.06 -21.46
N ALA A 21 -6.71 77.04 -20.70
CA ALA A 21 -6.73 75.65 -21.15
C ALA A 21 -8.16 75.11 -21.05
N PRO A 22 -8.54 74.13 -21.89
CA PRO A 22 -9.76 73.37 -21.69
C PRO A 22 -9.60 72.38 -20.53
N VAL A 23 -10.66 72.15 -19.77
CA VAL A 23 -10.80 70.97 -18.92
C VAL A 23 -10.70 69.72 -19.79
N GLN A 24 -9.70 68.86 -19.53
CA GLN A 24 -9.49 67.62 -20.26
C GLN A 24 -10.08 66.44 -19.49
N VAL A 25 -10.70 65.50 -20.19
CA VAL A 25 -11.03 64.18 -19.64
C VAL A 25 -9.90 63.24 -20.04
N ARG A 26 -9.21 62.69 -19.05
CA ARG A 26 -8.16 61.68 -19.27
C ARG A 26 -8.08 60.74 -18.08
N ASP A 27 -7.48 59.58 -18.29
CA ASP A 27 -7.20 58.66 -17.19
C ASP A 27 -6.05 59.22 -16.33
N ILE A 28 -6.22 59.16 -15.01
CA ILE A 28 -5.14 59.39 -14.04
C ILE A 28 -4.62 58.03 -13.58
N ILE A 29 -3.31 57.83 -13.70
CA ILE A 29 -2.64 56.58 -13.34
C ILE A 29 -1.65 56.90 -12.21
N ARG A 30 -1.98 56.46 -11.00
CA ARG A 30 -1.05 56.49 -9.88
C ARG A 30 -0.16 55.25 -9.95
N SER A 31 1.14 55.46 -9.90
CA SER A 31 2.14 54.39 -9.89
C SER A 31 3.12 54.54 -8.74
N PHE A 32 3.53 53.40 -8.19
CA PHE A 32 4.68 53.29 -7.29
C PHE A 32 5.88 52.79 -8.08
N GLU A 33 7.04 53.43 -7.93
CA GLU A 33 8.30 52.92 -8.45
C GLU A 33 9.13 52.30 -7.32
N GLY A 34 9.55 51.06 -7.51
CA GLY A 34 10.43 50.34 -6.59
C GLY A 34 11.49 49.53 -7.34
N VAL A 35 12.54 49.14 -6.62
CA VAL A 35 13.54 48.19 -7.12
C VAL A 35 13.24 46.82 -6.51
N GLY A 36 13.25 45.79 -7.35
CA GLY A 36 13.05 44.40 -6.94
C GLY A 36 14.13 43.47 -7.51
N ASN A 37 14.22 42.26 -6.97
CA ASN A 37 15.12 41.20 -7.41
C ASN A 37 14.36 40.11 -8.17
N VAL A 38 14.97 39.55 -9.22
CA VAL A 38 14.44 38.37 -9.92
C VAL A 38 14.73 37.10 -9.13
N GLU A 39 13.70 36.29 -8.88
CA GLU A 39 13.73 34.96 -8.28
C GLU A 39 13.19 33.92 -9.27
N ALA A 40 13.78 32.71 -9.25
CA ALA A 40 13.18 31.55 -9.92
C ALA A 40 11.96 31.05 -9.11
N PRO A 41 10.83 30.71 -9.75
CA PRO A 41 9.64 30.21 -9.06
C PRO A 41 9.86 28.83 -8.43
N LEU A 42 10.81 28.05 -8.98
CA LEU A 42 11.14 26.71 -8.52
C LEU A 42 12.63 26.45 -8.69
N SER A 43 13.28 26.03 -7.60
CA SER A 43 14.70 25.72 -7.53
C SER A 43 14.88 24.40 -6.81
N VAL A 44 15.31 23.36 -7.52
CA VAL A 44 15.53 22.02 -6.96
C VAL A 44 17.02 21.76 -6.81
N LYS A 45 17.43 21.42 -5.58
CA LYS A 45 18.77 20.92 -5.28
C LYS A 45 18.79 19.42 -5.53
N VAL A 46 19.58 18.99 -6.51
CA VAL A 46 19.75 17.59 -6.86
C VAL A 46 20.90 17.04 -6.03
N SER A 47 20.56 16.27 -5.00
CA SER A 47 21.50 15.63 -4.07
C SER A 47 21.56 14.12 -4.29
N SER A 48 22.65 13.49 -3.85
CA SER A 48 22.72 12.03 -3.81
C SER A 48 21.84 11.47 -2.69
N GLN A 49 21.27 10.29 -2.90
CA GLN A 49 20.59 9.50 -1.87
C GLN A 49 21.43 8.28 -1.43
N ILE A 50 22.49 7.97 -2.18
CA ILE A 50 23.42 6.85 -1.94
C ILE A 50 24.88 7.32 -1.90
N THR A 51 25.76 6.52 -1.33
CA THR A 51 27.21 6.74 -1.43
C THR A 51 27.73 6.12 -2.73
N GLY A 52 28.58 6.84 -3.47
CA GLY A 52 29.27 6.25 -4.62
C GLY A 52 30.02 7.25 -5.49
N ARG A 53 30.90 6.74 -6.35
CA ARG A 53 31.67 7.55 -7.31
C ARG A 53 30.78 7.98 -8.48
N ILE A 54 30.77 9.26 -8.79
CA ILE A 54 30.06 9.81 -9.95
C ILE A 54 30.83 9.42 -11.22
N THR A 55 30.16 8.75 -12.15
CA THR A 55 30.72 8.38 -13.47
C THR A 55 30.42 9.42 -14.54
N TYR A 56 29.33 10.17 -14.39
CA TYR A 56 28.82 11.09 -15.40
C TYR A 56 27.94 12.17 -14.75
N VAL A 57 28.14 13.42 -15.16
CA VAL A 57 27.29 14.57 -14.83
C VAL A 57 26.97 15.31 -16.12
N GLN A 58 25.68 15.35 -16.47
CA GLN A 58 25.16 16.09 -17.61
C GLN A 58 24.87 17.54 -17.21
N GLY A 59 25.25 18.47 -18.08
CA GLY A 59 25.07 19.89 -17.88
C GLY A 59 26.24 20.56 -17.16
N ARG A 60 26.63 21.71 -17.70
CA ARG A 60 27.39 22.78 -17.05
C ARG A 60 26.42 23.89 -16.65
N GLU A 61 26.91 24.85 -15.87
CA GLU A 61 26.12 26.02 -15.48
C GLU A 61 25.68 26.81 -16.72
N GLY A 62 24.38 27.03 -16.85
CA GLY A 62 23.74 27.61 -18.04
C GLY A 62 23.16 26.62 -19.05
N ASP A 63 23.41 25.31 -18.93
CA ASP A 63 22.84 24.31 -19.85
C ASP A 63 21.36 24.03 -19.53
N PRO A 64 20.49 23.89 -20.56
CA PRO A 64 19.09 23.51 -20.39
C PRO A 64 18.94 22.01 -20.07
N VAL A 65 17.96 21.70 -19.22
CA VAL A 65 17.59 20.35 -18.80
C VAL A 65 16.08 20.15 -18.77
N HIS A 66 15.63 18.95 -19.11
CA HIS A 66 14.21 18.59 -19.15
C HIS A 66 13.83 17.65 -18.01
N GLN A 67 12.56 17.64 -17.62
CA GLN A 67 12.03 16.69 -16.65
C GLN A 67 12.28 15.23 -17.11
N GLY A 68 12.74 14.37 -16.21
CA GLY A 68 13.13 13.00 -16.50
C GLY A 68 14.51 12.83 -17.16
N GLN A 69 15.15 13.91 -17.62
CA GLN A 69 16.50 13.84 -18.21
C GLN A 69 17.51 13.36 -17.15
N VAL A 70 18.35 12.37 -17.50
CA VAL A 70 19.42 11.88 -16.61
C VAL A 70 20.49 12.96 -16.43
N LEU A 71 20.64 13.43 -15.18
CA LEU A 71 21.62 14.45 -14.81
C LEU A 71 22.88 13.84 -14.22
N VAL A 72 22.76 12.78 -13.42
CA VAL A 72 23.90 12.14 -12.75
C VAL A 72 23.80 10.63 -12.89
N ARG A 73 24.94 9.98 -13.15
CA ARG A 73 25.09 8.53 -12.99
C ARG A 73 26.21 8.22 -12.00
N ILE A 74 25.85 7.56 -10.91
CA ILE A 74 26.79 6.98 -9.93
C ILE A 74 27.15 5.57 -10.39
N ASP A 75 28.38 5.12 -10.10
CA ASP A 75 28.90 3.81 -10.46
C ASP A 75 28.00 2.68 -9.91
N PRO A 76 27.26 1.95 -10.76
CA PRO A 76 26.25 1.01 -10.30
C PRO A 76 26.81 -0.40 -10.06
N SER A 77 28.13 -0.60 -10.19
CA SER A 77 28.75 -1.93 -10.28
C SER A 77 28.48 -2.79 -9.05
N GLU A 78 28.63 -2.23 -7.86
CA GLU A 78 28.35 -2.93 -6.59
C GLU A 78 26.85 -3.22 -6.42
N LEU A 79 25.99 -2.22 -6.63
CA LEU A 79 24.54 -2.37 -6.48
C LEU A 79 23.94 -3.35 -7.49
N ARG A 80 24.49 -3.44 -8.72
CA ARG A 80 24.14 -4.48 -9.69
C ARG A 80 24.54 -5.87 -9.22
N ALA A 81 25.72 -6.03 -8.62
CA ALA A 81 26.13 -7.30 -8.03
C ALA A 81 25.21 -7.70 -6.86
N GLN A 82 24.83 -6.75 -6.00
CA GLN A 82 23.86 -6.97 -4.93
C GLN A 82 22.47 -7.37 -5.48
N VAL A 83 21.93 -6.68 -6.49
CA VAL A 83 20.67 -7.04 -7.16
C VAL A 83 20.74 -8.45 -7.77
N ALA A 84 21.85 -8.80 -8.43
CA ALA A 84 22.05 -10.15 -8.97
C ALA A 84 22.06 -11.22 -7.86
N GLN A 85 22.73 -10.95 -6.73
CA GLN A 85 22.75 -11.82 -5.56
C GLN A 85 21.34 -12.00 -4.93
N ARG A 86 20.58 -10.90 -4.76
CA ARG A 86 19.21 -10.98 -4.22
C ARG A 86 18.26 -11.70 -5.19
N ARG A 87 18.43 -11.51 -6.50
CA ARG A 87 17.65 -12.21 -7.52
C ARG A 87 17.94 -13.72 -7.53
N ALA A 88 19.19 -14.11 -7.33
CA ALA A 88 19.55 -15.52 -7.12
C ALA A 88 18.91 -16.09 -5.85
N ALA A 89 18.89 -15.36 -4.73
CA ALA A 89 18.21 -15.77 -3.50
C ALA A 89 16.69 -15.94 -3.68
N VAL A 90 16.03 -15.07 -4.46
CA VAL A 90 14.60 -15.23 -4.82
C VAL A 90 14.38 -16.50 -5.67
N ALA A 91 15.25 -16.76 -6.65
CA ALA A 91 15.18 -17.99 -7.46
C ALA A 91 15.38 -19.25 -6.59
N GLU A 92 16.35 -19.24 -5.69
CA GLU A 92 16.59 -20.35 -4.75
C GLU A 92 15.38 -20.58 -3.82
N ALA A 93 14.84 -19.52 -3.21
CA ALA A 93 13.66 -19.63 -2.35
C ALA A 93 12.45 -20.19 -3.11
N LYS A 94 12.23 -19.75 -4.36
CA LYS A 94 11.18 -20.28 -5.24
C LYS A 94 11.41 -21.75 -5.58
N HIS A 95 12.64 -22.17 -5.87
CA HIS A 95 12.96 -23.58 -6.11
C HIS A 95 12.72 -24.45 -4.88
N ARG A 96 13.11 -24.00 -3.68
CA ARG A 96 12.81 -24.72 -2.42
C ARG A 96 11.31 -24.86 -2.18
N LEU A 97 10.52 -23.82 -2.44
CA LEU A 97 9.05 -23.88 -2.35
C LEU A 97 8.46 -24.85 -3.39
N ALA A 98 8.94 -24.83 -4.63
CA ALA A 98 8.48 -25.73 -5.68
C ALA A 98 8.80 -27.20 -5.36
N GLN A 99 10.02 -27.49 -4.90
CA GLN A 99 10.40 -28.83 -4.45
C GLN A 99 9.56 -29.31 -3.27
N ALA A 100 9.18 -28.43 -2.34
CA ALA A 100 8.25 -28.79 -1.28
C ALA A 100 6.83 -29.07 -1.83
N ALA A 101 6.28 -28.20 -2.68
CA ALA A 101 4.97 -28.43 -3.29
C ALA A 101 4.91 -29.75 -4.08
N GLU A 102 5.98 -30.11 -4.81
CA GLU A 102 6.07 -31.37 -5.56
C GLU A 102 6.13 -32.60 -4.64
N ASN A 103 6.72 -32.48 -3.45
CA ASN A 103 6.77 -33.54 -2.44
C ASN A 103 5.46 -33.71 -1.63
N GLU A 104 4.50 -32.79 -1.74
CA GLU A 104 3.20 -32.89 -1.06
C GLU A 104 2.36 -34.05 -1.61
N ALA A 105 2.21 -34.13 -2.94
CA ALA A 105 1.36 -35.13 -3.58
C ALA A 105 1.83 -36.59 -3.36
N PRO A 106 3.13 -36.95 -3.49
CA PRO A 106 3.63 -38.28 -3.10
C PRO A 106 3.36 -38.60 -1.62
N THR A 107 3.49 -37.61 -0.73
CA THR A 107 3.24 -37.79 0.70
C THR A 107 1.77 -38.08 0.98
N GLU A 108 0.83 -37.37 0.35
CA GLU A 108 -0.60 -37.62 0.51
C GLU A 108 -1.04 -38.96 -0.09
N VAL A 109 -0.52 -39.32 -1.27
CA VAL A 109 -0.79 -40.62 -1.89
C VAL A 109 -0.25 -41.76 -1.03
N SER A 110 0.97 -41.65 -0.50
CA SER A 110 1.54 -42.64 0.43
C SER A 110 0.66 -42.81 1.67
N VAL A 111 0.34 -41.73 2.40
CA VAL A 111 -0.48 -41.81 3.62
C VAL A 111 -1.86 -42.43 3.34
N THR A 112 -2.48 -42.10 2.20
CA THR A 112 -3.79 -42.65 1.82
C THR A 112 -3.69 -44.12 1.41
N ALA A 113 -2.61 -44.53 0.73
CA ALA A 113 -2.33 -45.92 0.40
C ALA A 113 -2.03 -46.75 1.66
N ASP A 114 -1.24 -46.23 2.59
CA ASP A 114 -0.91 -46.85 3.88
C ASP A 114 -2.17 -47.10 4.70
N ILE A 115 -3.05 -46.09 4.84
CA ILE A 115 -4.34 -46.24 5.54
C ILE A 115 -5.18 -47.33 4.88
N ARG A 116 -5.34 -47.30 3.55
CA ARG A 116 -6.09 -48.34 2.81
C ARG A 116 -5.50 -49.73 3.00
N GLN A 117 -4.18 -49.86 3.04
CA GLN A 117 -3.49 -51.12 3.31
C GLN A 117 -3.75 -51.62 4.74
N GLN A 118 -3.71 -50.74 5.75
CA GLN A 118 -4.03 -51.12 7.13
C GLN A 118 -5.52 -51.45 7.32
N GLU A 119 -6.43 -50.78 6.61
CA GLU A 119 -7.87 -51.11 6.60
C GLU A 119 -8.13 -52.50 6.01
N ALA A 120 -7.47 -52.84 4.89
CA ALA A 120 -7.52 -54.19 4.31
C ALA A 120 -6.90 -55.25 5.25
N ALA A 121 -5.78 -54.93 5.91
CA ALA A 121 -5.16 -55.82 6.90
C ALA A 121 -6.11 -56.08 8.10
N LEU A 122 -6.75 -55.04 8.64
CA LEU A 122 -7.74 -55.16 9.70
C LEU A 122 -8.96 -55.99 9.29
N ALA A 123 -9.50 -55.77 8.09
CA ALA A 123 -10.60 -56.58 7.56
C ALA A 123 -10.21 -58.07 7.44
N SER A 124 -8.98 -58.35 6.98
CA SER A 124 -8.47 -59.73 6.91
C SER A 124 -8.30 -60.38 8.28
N ALA A 125 -7.84 -59.63 9.30
CA ALA A 125 -7.71 -60.13 10.67
C ALA A 125 -9.09 -60.39 11.30
N GLN A 126 -10.08 -59.53 11.05
CA GLN A 126 -11.45 -59.71 11.51
C GLN A 126 -12.08 -60.97 10.89
N ALA A 127 -11.92 -61.17 9.58
CA ALA A 127 -12.39 -62.38 8.91
C ALA A 127 -11.79 -63.66 9.51
N ARG A 128 -10.48 -63.68 9.83
CA ARG A 128 -9.84 -64.81 10.52
C ARG A 128 -10.39 -65.04 11.93
N ALA A 129 -10.66 -63.97 12.68
CA ALA A 129 -11.26 -64.09 14.02
C ALA A 129 -12.67 -64.70 13.95
N THR A 130 -13.52 -64.25 13.02
CA THR A 130 -14.84 -64.84 12.79
C THR A 130 -14.76 -66.29 12.32
N GLN A 131 -13.80 -66.63 11.45
CA GLN A 131 -13.56 -68.02 11.03
C GLN A 131 -13.11 -68.90 12.20
N ALA A 132 -12.24 -68.41 13.08
CA ALA A 132 -11.81 -69.14 14.27
C ALA A 132 -12.96 -69.38 15.27
N GLU A 133 -13.85 -68.40 15.43
CA GLU A 133 -15.07 -68.52 16.26
C GLU A 133 -16.04 -69.55 15.67
N GLN A 134 -16.30 -69.51 14.37
CA GLN A 134 -17.11 -70.53 13.67
C GLN A 134 -16.50 -71.93 13.77
N HIS A 135 -15.17 -72.04 13.67
CA HIS A 135 -14.45 -73.31 13.80
C HIS A 135 -14.51 -73.86 15.24
N LEU A 136 -14.38 -73.01 16.26
CA LEU A 136 -14.58 -73.38 17.66
C LEU A 136 -15.99 -73.95 17.90
N ASP A 137 -17.03 -73.27 17.40
CA ASP A 137 -18.42 -73.72 17.58
C ASP A 137 -18.68 -75.06 16.86
N ALA A 138 -18.17 -75.22 15.64
CA ALA A 138 -18.29 -76.47 14.87
C ALA A 138 -17.57 -77.65 15.52
N GLU A 139 -16.31 -77.48 15.93
CA GLU A 139 -15.51 -78.53 16.59
C GLU A 139 -16.11 -78.93 17.95
N VAL A 140 -16.59 -77.95 18.75
CA VAL A 140 -17.24 -78.22 20.04
C VAL A 140 -18.61 -78.90 19.84
N ALA A 141 -19.36 -78.55 18.80
CA ALA A 141 -20.60 -79.25 18.46
C ALA A 141 -20.34 -80.71 18.05
N ALA A 142 -19.34 -80.95 17.20
CA ALA A 142 -18.94 -82.31 16.79
C ALA A 142 -18.47 -83.16 17.98
N ALA A 143 -17.65 -82.58 18.87
CA ALA A 143 -17.20 -83.27 20.08
C ALA A 143 -18.36 -83.59 21.04
N LYS A 144 -19.35 -82.69 21.19
CA LYS A 144 -20.56 -82.94 21.99
C LYS A 144 -21.42 -84.07 21.38
N ALA A 145 -21.55 -84.13 20.06
CA ALA A 145 -22.29 -85.22 19.40
C ALA A 145 -21.70 -86.59 19.72
N ALA A 146 -20.37 -86.71 19.80
CA ALA A 146 -19.69 -87.93 20.23
C ALA A 146 -19.97 -88.31 21.71
N VAL A 147 -20.20 -87.33 22.59
CA VAL A 147 -20.66 -87.59 23.97
C VAL A 147 -22.10 -88.12 23.97
N THR A 148 -23.00 -87.56 23.15
CA THR A 148 -24.37 -88.05 22.99
C THR A 148 -24.40 -89.50 22.46
N GLU A 149 -23.55 -89.82 21.48
CA GLU A 149 -23.42 -91.17 20.96
C GLU A 149 -22.89 -92.17 22.03
N ALA A 150 -21.88 -91.76 22.80
CA ALA A 150 -21.35 -92.57 23.90
C ALA A 150 -22.36 -92.74 25.04
N GLN A 151 -23.19 -91.73 25.33
CA GLN A 151 -24.31 -91.83 26.27
C GLN A 151 -25.32 -92.89 25.83
N GLY A 152 -25.70 -92.92 24.54
CA GLY A 152 -26.57 -93.97 23.99
C GLY A 152 -26.00 -95.38 24.14
N ARG A 153 -24.66 -95.53 24.01
CA ARG A 153 -23.99 -96.81 24.29
C ARG A 153 -24.08 -97.22 25.77
N VAL A 154 -23.95 -96.27 26.71
CA VAL A 154 -24.14 -96.53 28.15
C VAL A 154 -25.56 -96.98 28.45
N GLU A 155 -26.56 -96.33 27.86
CA GLU A 155 -27.98 -96.67 28.03
C GLU A 155 -28.28 -98.08 27.50
N SER A 156 -27.82 -98.41 26.29
CA SER A 156 -27.95 -99.75 25.70
C SER A 156 -27.27 -100.85 26.54
N ALA A 157 -26.07 -100.58 27.06
CA ALA A 157 -25.35 -101.53 27.91
C ALA A 157 -26.04 -101.69 29.28
N THR A 158 -26.62 -100.62 29.83
CA THR A 158 -27.38 -100.65 31.08
C THR A 158 -28.68 -101.45 30.94
N ALA A 159 -29.39 -101.31 29.82
CA ALA A 159 -30.55 -102.16 29.51
C ALA A 159 -30.17 -103.65 29.38
N THR A 160 -29.02 -103.93 28.77
CA THR A 160 -28.48 -105.31 28.67
C THR A 160 -28.15 -105.89 30.04
N MET A 161 -27.58 -105.09 30.95
CA MET A 161 -27.33 -105.49 32.34
C MET A 161 -28.63 -105.80 33.09
N ALA A 162 -29.66 -104.95 32.97
CA ALA A 162 -30.96 -105.17 33.59
C ALA A 162 -31.65 -106.47 33.10
N ASN A 163 -31.48 -106.82 31.83
CA ASN A 163 -31.94 -108.11 31.28
C ASN A 163 -31.17 -109.30 31.87
N ALA A 164 -29.85 -109.18 32.08
CA ALA A 164 -29.05 -110.23 32.72
C ALA A 164 -29.40 -110.40 34.21
N GLU A 165 -29.70 -109.31 34.94
CA GLU A 165 -30.23 -109.38 36.30
C GLU A 165 -31.59 -110.08 36.36
N ALA A 166 -32.47 -109.83 35.38
CA ALA A 166 -33.75 -110.53 35.27
C ALA A 166 -33.55 -112.03 35.03
N ALA A 167 -32.60 -112.42 34.16
CA ALA A 167 -32.23 -113.81 33.93
C ALA A 167 -31.71 -114.50 35.20
N ILE A 168 -30.91 -113.82 36.03
CA ILE A 168 -30.48 -114.33 37.34
C ILE A 168 -31.69 -114.55 38.27
N ARG A 169 -32.63 -113.60 38.35
CA ARG A 169 -33.85 -113.76 39.17
C ARG A 169 -34.65 -115.00 38.75
N THR A 170 -34.80 -115.24 37.45
CA THR A 170 -35.47 -116.44 36.92
C THR A 170 -34.68 -117.72 37.20
N ALA A 171 -33.37 -117.74 36.97
CA ALA A 171 -32.52 -118.91 37.23
C ALA A 171 -32.49 -119.27 38.72
N GLN A 172 -32.47 -118.27 39.61
CA GLN A 172 -32.53 -118.48 41.05
C GLN A 172 -33.89 -119.04 41.50
N ALA A 173 -35.01 -118.52 40.98
CA ALA A 173 -36.34 -119.07 41.27
C ALA A 173 -36.46 -120.54 40.79
N ASN A 174 -35.88 -120.88 39.64
CA ASN A 174 -35.84 -122.26 39.14
C ASN A 174 -34.99 -123.18 40.03
N LEU A 175 -33.83 -122.70 40.50
CA LEU A 175 -32.97 -123.41 41.44
C LEU A 175 -33.64 -123.63 42.79
N ASP A 176 -34.30 -122.62 43.35
CA ASP A 176 -35.00 -122.72 44.64
C ASP A 176 -36.17 -123.71 44.55
N ASN A 177 -36.92 -123.72 43.44
CA ASN A 177 -37.93 -124.75 43.17
C ASN A 177 -37.33 -126.16 43.04
N ALA A 178 -36.20 -126.31 42.34
CA ALA A 178 -35.51 -127.60 42.21
C ALA A 178 -34.97 -128.11 43.55
N ARG A 179 -34.44 -127.23 44.40
CA ARG A 179 -34.00 -127.56 45.77
C ARG A 179 -35.16 -127.98 46.67
N ALA A 180 -36.28 -127.25 46.62
CA ALA A 180 -37.49 -127.63 47.35
C ALA A 180 -38.07 -128.97 46.85
N ALA A 181 -37.97 -129.27 45.56
CA ALA A 181 -38.34 -130.58 45.01
C ALA A 181 -37.40 -131.69 45.50
N TYR A 182 -36.08 -131.48 45.46
CA TYR A 182 -35.10 -132.42 45.99
C TYR A 182 -35.31 -132.72 47.49
N GLN A 183 -35.60 -131.70 48.30
CA GLN A 183 -35.93 -131.88 49.73
C GLN A 183 -37.16 -132.80 49.90
N ARG A 184 -38.28 -132.49 49.25
CA ARG A 184 -39.50 -133.34 49.30
C ARG A 184 -39.24 -134.79 48.89
N VAL A 185 -38.43 -134.99 47.84
CA VAL A 185 -38.06 -136.33 47.33
C VAL A 185 -37.14 -137.05 48.35
N ASN A 186 -36.11 -136.39 48.85
CA ASN A 186 -35.21 -136.94 49.87
C ASN A 186 -35.95 -137.34 51.16
N ASP A 187 -36.90 -136.52 51.63
CA ASP A 187 -37.65 -136.80 52.86
C ASP A 187 -38.57 -138.02 52.69
N LEU A 188 -39.20 -138.17 51.52
CA LEU A 188 -39.98 -139.37 51.17
C LEU A 188 -39.09 -140.63 51.05
N TYR A 189 -37.85 -140.48 50.56
CA TYR A 189 -36.87 -141.57 50.49
C TYR A 189 -36.42 -142.03 51.89
N GLN A 190 -36.14 -141.09 52.80
CA GLN A 190 -35.79 -141.41 54.20
C GLN A 190 -36.93 -142.12 54.95
N GLN A 191 -38.18 -141.89 54.54
CA GLN A 191 -39.36 -142.58 55.05
C GLN A 191 -39.67 -143.91 54.33
N GLY A 192 -38.90 -144.27 53.29
CA GLY A 192 -39.01 -145.55 52.56
C GLY A 192 -40.07 -145.58 51.45
N TYR A 193 -40.63 -144.45 51.02
CA TYR A 193 -41.75 -144.39 50.08
C TYR A 193 -41.36 -144.33 48.59
N ILE A 194 -40.09 -144.09 48.24
CA ILE A 194 -39.60 -143.93 46.85
C ILE A 194 -38.22 -144.59 46.63
N ALA A 195 -37.74 -144.62 45.39
CA ALA A 195 -36.45 -145.24 45.05
C ALA A 195 -35.26 -144.26 45.15
N ALA A 196 -34.05 -144.78 45.39
CA ALA A 196 -32.82 -143.97 45.42
C ALA A 196 -32.55 -143.24 44.09
N GLN A 197 -32.94 -143.86 42.96
CA GLN A 197 -32.82 -143.26 41.62
C GLN A 197 -33.61 -141.94 41.49
N ASP A 198 -34.74 -141.79 42.19
CA ASP A 198 -35.53 -140.56 42.16
C ASP A 198 -34.80 -139.41 42.87
N VAL A 199 -34.08 -139.73 43.96
CA VAL A 199 -33.23 -138.78 44.69
C VAL A 199 -32.05 -138.35 43.82
N ASP A 200 -31.38 -139.28 43.14
CA ASP A 200 -30.27 -138.98 42.23
C ASP A 200 -30.71 -138.17 41.00
N ASN A 201 -31.90 -138.45 40.45
CA ASN A 201 -32.51 -137.64 39.39
C ASN A 201 -32.78 -136.21 39.88
N ALA A 202 -33.39 -136.04 41.06
CA ALA A 202 -33.67 -134.73 41.64
C ALA A 202 -32.37 -133.96 42.01
N ARG A 203 -31.35 -134.67 42.49
CA ARG A 203 -30.00 -134.12 42.77
C ARG A 203 -29.34 -133.62 41.49
N THR A 204 -29.41 -134.42 40.42
CA THR A 204 -28.93 -134.04 39.09
C THR A 204 -29.63 -132.78 38.60
N GLN A 205 -30.96 -132.70 38.78
CA GLN A 205 -31.74 -131.52 38.39
C GLN A 205 -31.34 -130.25 39.16
N VAL A 206 -31.04 -130.35 40.46
CA VAL A 206 -30.47 -129.23 41.23
C VAL A 206 -29.14 -128.79 40.62
N SER A 207 -28.22 -129.71 40.36
CA SER A 207 -26.91 -129.38 39.76
C SER A 207 -27.02 -128.70 38.39
N VAL A 208 -27.99 -129.11 37.55
CA VAL A 208 -28.29 -128.43 36.27
C VAL A 208 -28.78 -126.99 36.49
N GLN A 209 -29.64 -126.74 37.48
CA GLN A 209 -30.09 -125.37 37.78
C GLN A 209 -29.00 -124.52 38.45
N GLU A 210 -28.07 -125.11 39.21
CA GLU A 210 -26.89 -124.41 39.74
C GLU A 210 -25.96 -123.95 38.61
N ALA A 211 -25.67 -124.83 37.65
CA ALA A 211 -24.91 -124.47 36.45
C ALA A 211 -25.62 -123.39 35.61
N ALA A 212 -26.96 -123.42 35.52
CA ALA A 212 -27.74 -122.38 34.83
C ALA A 212 -27.67 -121.02 35.54
N LEU A 213 -27.71 -121.00 36.88
CA LEU A 213 -27.54 -119.78 37.67
C LEU A 213 -26.12 -119.20 37.53
N ASP A 214 -25.09 -120.05 37.53
CA ASP A 214 -23.71 -119.59 37.32
C ASP A 214 -23.45 -119.10 35.89
N ALA A 215 -24.09 -119.68 34.88
CA ALA A 215 -24.11 -119.13 33.53
C ALA A 215 -24.77 -117.73 33.48
N ALA A 216 -25.91 -117.54 34.14
CA ALA A 216 -26.58 -116.24 34.24
C ALA A 216 -25.74 -115.19 35.00
N ARG A 217 -25.03 -115.59 36.07
CA ARG A 217 -24.02 -114.76 36.77
C ARG A 217 -22.86 -114.37 35.85
N GLY A 218 -22.39 -115.30 35.02
CA GLY A 218 -21.39 -115.04 33.99
C GLY A 218 -21.86 -113.99 32.97
N GLN A 219 -23.11 -114.09 32.51
CA GLN A 219 -23.74 -113.12 31.61
C GLN A 219 -23.86 -111.73 32.25
N LEU A 220 -24.28 -111.63 33.52
CA LEU A 220 -24.32 -110.34 34.23
C LEU A 220 -22.91 -109.74 34.33
N LYS A 221 -21.89 -110.52 34.72
CA LYS A 221 -20.51 -110.04 34.81
C LYS A 221 -20.00 -109.48 33.47
N ALA A 222 -20.34 -110.13 32.35
CA ALA A 222 -20.03 -109.63 31.02
C ALA A 222 -20.79 -108.33 30.68
N ALA A 223 -22.08 -108.23 31.03
CA ALA A 223 -22.88 -107.03 30.82
C ALA A 223 -22.41 -105.84 31.67
N THR A 224 -22.02 -106.06 32.94
CA THR A 224 -21.41 -105.03 33.80
C THR A 224 -20.11 -104.53 33.19
N ALA A 225 -19.22 -105.43 32.74
CA ALA A 225 -17.97 -105.03 32.08
C ALA A 225 -18.20 -104.23 30.79
N ALA A 226 -19.21 -104.59 29.99
CA ALA A 226 -19.61 -103.83 28.80
C ALA A 226 -20.14 -102.43 29.15
N ARG A 227 -20.96 -102.31 30.21
CA ARG A 227 -21.50 -101.04 30.73
C ARG A 227 -20.40 -100.14 31.27
N ASP A 228 -19.44 -100.67 32.01
CA ASP A 228 -18.32 -99.90 32.54
C ASP A 228 -17.35 -99.46 31.43
N SER A 229 -17.15 -100.29 30.39
CA SER A 229 -16.43 -99.89 29.18
C SER A 229 -17.12 -98.73 28.46
N ALA A 230 -18.46 -98.78 28.31
CA ALA A 230 -19.23 -97.69 27.71
C ALA A 230 -19.12 -96.38 28.54
N ILE A 231 -19.11 -96.47 29.88
CA ILE A 231 -18.92 -95.29 30.74
C ILE A 231 -17.51 -94.71 30.56
N ALA A 232 -16.47 -95.54 30.50
CA ALA A 232 -15.11 -95.07 30.23
C ALA A 232 -15.00 -94.38 28.85
N GLN A 233 -15.68 -94.92 27.83
CA GLN A 233 -15.77 -94.29 26.50
C GLN A 233 -16.49 -92.93 26.55
N LYS A 234 -17.59 -92.80 27.30
CA LYS A 234 -18.28 -91.53 27.52
C LYS A 234 -17.37 -90.50 28.21
N GLN A 235 -16.71 -90.88 29.30
CA GLN A 235 -15.79 -89.98 30.02
C GLN A 235 -14.61 -89.53 29.15
N ALA A 236 -14.11 -90.39 28.26
CA ALA A 236 -13.10 -90.03 27.27
C ALA A 236 -13.63 -89.02 26.23
N ALA A 237 -14.88 -89.17 25.78
CA ALA A 237 -15.54 -88.19 24.90
C ALA A 237 -15.76 -86.84 25.60
N GLU A 238 -16.17 -86.83 26.87
CA GLU A 238 -16.36 -85.61 27.66
C GLU A 238 -15.04 -84.82 27.83
N LYS A 239 -13.95 -85.52 28.19
CA LYS A 239 -12.60 -84.92 28.24
C LYS A 239 -12.16 -84.38 26.87
N ARG A 240 -12.53 -85.05 25.78
CA ARG A 240 -12.24 -84.57 24.41
C ARG A 240 -12.94 -83.25 24.10
N VAL A 241 -14.19 -83.04 24.57
CA VAL A 241 -14.87 -81.73 24.45
C VAL A 241 -14.09 -80.63 25.15
N GLU A 242 -13.60 -80.87 26.37
CA GLU A 242 -12.84 -79.90 27.14
C GLU A 242 -11.50 -79.54 26.47
N ILE A 243 -10.74 -80.54 26.01
CA ILE A 243 -9.48 -80.35 25.28
C ILE A 243 -9.72 -79.57 23.98
N THR A 244 -10.73 -79.97 23.19
CA THR A 244 -11.10 -79.29 21.94
C THR A 244 -11.49 -77.83 22.17
N ARG A 245 -12.32 -77.57 23.20
CA ARG A 245 -12.68 -76.20 23.60
C ARG A 245 -11.44 -75.39 23.96
N THR A 246 -10.59 -75.88 24.86
CA THR A 246 -9.39 -75.17 25.32
C THR A 246 -8.47 -74.81 24.16
N ARG A 247 -8.18 -75.77 23.27
CA ARG A 247 -7.39 -75.54 22.05
C ARG A 247 -8.01 -74.44 21.18
N CYS A 248 -9.27 -74.60 20.78
CA CYS A 248 -9.90 -73.65 19.86
C CYS A 248 -10.21 -72.28 20.51
N THR A 249 -10.32 -72.19 21.84
CA THR A 249 -10.34 -70.88 22.52
C THR A 249 -8.99 -70.17 22.48
N ALA A 250 -7.87 -70.90 22.51
CA ALA A 250 -6.54 -70.31 22.30
C ALA A 250 -6.37 -69.81 20.85
N ASP A 251 -6.87 -70.56 19.87
CA ASP A 251 -6.89 -70.14 18.45
C ASP A 251 -7.70 -68.84 18.26
N VAL A 252 -8.89 -68.74 18.87
CA VAL A 252 -9.71 -67.52 18.87
C VAL A 252 -9.00 -66.35 19.56
N GLN A 253 -8.31 -66.58 20.69
CA GLN A 253 -7.53 -65.54 21.37
C GLN A 253 -6.38 -65.04 20.50
N ALA A 254 -5.65 -65.94 19.83
CA ALA A 254 -4.59 -65.58 18.90
C ALA A 254 -5.12 -64.76 17.71
N ALA A 255 -6.27 -65.15 17.13
CA ALA A 255 -6.90 -64.38 16.06
C ALA A 255 -7.39 -62.99 16.54
N ARG A 256 -7.97 -62.89 17.73
CA ARG A 256 -8.36 -61.61 18.34
C ARG A 256 -7.15 -60.70 18.65
N ALA A 257 -6.00 -61.27 19.00
CA ALA A 257 -4.74 -60.52 19.15
C ALA A 257 -4.23 -59.94 17.81
N GLN A 258 -4.41 -60.67 16.69
CA GLN A 258 -4.13 -60.10 15.36
C GLN A 258 -5.07 -58.92 15.04
N VAL A 259 -6.34 -58.98 15.44
CA VAL A 259 -7.28 -57.86 15.26
C VAL A 259 -6.88 -56.62 16.07
N SER A 260 -6.46 -56.77 17.34
CA SER A 260 -6.00 -55.62 18.13
C SER A 260 -4.70 -55.02 17.58
N GLN A 261 -3.75 -55.87 17.13
CA GLN A 261 -2.53 -55.41 16.46
C GLN A 261 -2.84 -54.64 15.17
N ALA A 262 -3.74 -55.14 14.33
CA ALA A 262 -4.15 -54.47 13.09
C ALA A 262 -4.90 -53.15 13.33
N ARG A 263 -5.71 -53.06 14.41
CA ARG A 263 -6.33 -51.80 14.84
C ARG A 263 -5.29 -50.77 15.25
N ALA A 264 -4.31 -51.15 16.08
CA ALA A 264 -3.24 -50.26 16.51
C ALA A 264 -2.39 -49.76 15.31
N ALA A 265 -2.12 -50.62 14.33
CA ALA A 265 -1.43 -50.25 13.10
C ALA A 265 -2.23 -49.23 12.26
N LEU A 266 -3.56 -49.43 12.14
CA LEU A 266 -4.45 -48.47 11.47
C LEU A 266 -4.55 -47.14 12.21
N GLU A 267 -4.64 -47.14 13.53
CA GLU A 267 -4.63 -45.92 14.35
C GLU A 267 -3.32 -45.15 14.19
N PHE A 268 -2.18 -45.83 14.17
CA PHE A 268 -0.88 -45.22 13.90
C PHE A 268 -0.79 -44.62 12.48
N ALA A 269 -1.28 -45.35 11.45
CA ALA A 269 -1.34 -44.83 10.08
C ALA A 269 -2.25 -43.59 9.98
N ARG A 270 -3.40 -43.58 10.66
CA ARG A 270 -4.29 -42.41 10.74
C ARG A 270 -3.65 -41.25 11.50
N ALA A 271 -2.93 -41.51 12.60
CA ALA A 271 -2.19 -40.50 13.35
C ALA A 271 -1.08 -39.84 12.52
N ASN A 272 -0.41 -40.59 11.63
CA ASN A 272 0.57 -40.02 10.68
C ASN A 272 -0.04 -38.98 9.72
N THR A 273 -1.36 -38.95 9.53
CA THR A 273 -2.06 -37.86 8.80
C THR A 273 -1.84 -36.48 9.45
N ALA A 274 -1.51 -36.42 10.75
CA ALA A 274 -1.13 -35.18 11.43
C ALA A 274 0.13 -34.51 10.84
N ARG A 275 0.89 -35.22 9.99
CA ARG A 275 1.93 -34.62 9.14
C ARG A 275 1.38 -33.59 8.16
N LYS A 276 0.13 -33.68 7.69
CA LYS A 276 -0.47 -32.69 6.75
C LYS A 276 -0.43 -31.25 7.29
N PRO A 277 -0.96 -30.93 8.50
CA PRO A 277 -0.82 -29.58 9.06
C PRO A 277 0.61 -29.20 9.48
N ALA A 278 1.53 -30.15 9.66
CA ALA A 278 2.97 -29.82 9.78
C ALA A 278 3.56 -29.42 8.42
N TYR A 279 3.17 -30.10 7.35
CA TYR A 279 3.59 -29.83 5.97
C TYR A 279 3.09 -28.47 5.47
N GLN A 280 1.80 -28.18 5.67
CA GLN A 280 1.20 -26.89 5.35
C GLN A 280 1.91 -25.72 6.05
N ARG A 281 2.28 -25.89 7.34
CA ARG A 281 3.09 -24.90 8.07
C ARG A 281 4.50 -24.73 7.47
N SER A 282 5.11 -25.81 6.98
CA SER A 282 6.39 -25.76 6.25
C SER A 282 6.25 -25.02 4.91
N LEU A 283 5.18 -25.27 4.15
CA LEU A 283 4.90 -24.57 2.90
C LEU A 283 4.66 -23.07 3.13
N SER A 284 3.85 -22.69 4.13
CA SER A 284 3.64 -21.28 4.47
C SER A 284 4.94 -20.58 4.92
N ALA A 285 5.83 -21.30 5.63
CA ALA A 285 7.13 -20.76 6.02
C ALA A 285 8.06 -20.55 4.82
N LEU A 286 8.07 -21.48 3.85
CA LEU A 286 8.80 -21.32 2.58
C LEU A 286 8.23 -20.19 1.72
N GLN A 287 6.90 -20.02 1.68
CA GLN A 287 6.25 -18.92 0.98
C GLN A 287 6.61 -17.56 1.61
N ALA A 288 6.58 -17.45 2.94
CA ALA A 288 7.07 -16.26 3.65
C ALA A 288 8.58 -16.00 3.40
N SER A 289 9.39 -17.05 3.26
CA SER A 289 10.80 -16.92 2.87
C SER A 289 10.98 -16.41 1.44
N VAL A 290 10.08 -16.76 0.51
CA VAL A 290 10.07 -16.21 -0.86
C VAL A 290 9.68 -14.73 -0.84
N GLU A 291 8.69 -14.34 -0.06
CA GLU A 291 8.26 -12.95 0.10
C GLU A 291 9.37 -12.07 0.74
N ALA A 292 10.02 -12.55 1.81
CA ALA A 292 11.17 -11.88 2.42
C ALA A 292 12.35 -11.71 1.45
N ALA A 293 12.62 -12.72 0.60
CA ALA A 293 13.63 -12.62 -0.44
C ALA A 293 13.24 -11.59 -1.53
N GLN A 294 11.96 -11.52 -1.89
CA GLN A 294 11.45 -10.54 -2.87
C GLN A 294 11.54 -9.10 -2.33
N ALA A 295 11.11 -8.85 -1.10
CA ALA A 295 11.27 -7.55 -0.46
C ALA A 295 12.76 -7.15 -0.34
N SER A 296 13.66 -8.11 -0.10
CA SER A 296 15.10 -7.86 -0.11
C SER A 296 15.66 -7.57 -1.51
N LEU A 297 15.06 -8.09 -2.59
CA LEU A 297 15.40 -7.75 -3.97
C LEU A 297 14.88 -6.36 -4.34
N GLU A 298 13.62 -6.05 -4.01
CA GLU A 298 12.99 -4.75 -4.27
C GLU A 298 13.77 -3.60 -3.60
N ASN A 299 14.19 -3.78 -2.35
CA ASN A 299 15.07 -2.83 -1.67
C ASN A 299 16.42 -2.64 -2.40
N ALA A 300 17.01 -3.70 -2.95
CA ALA A 300 18.26 -3.60 -3.71
C ALA A 300 18.06 -2.93 -5.08
N GLU A 301 16.92 -3.19 -5.74
CA GLU A 301 16.55 -2.56 -7.01
C GLU A 301 16.20 -1.07 -6.82
N ALA A 302 15.59 -0.68 -5.69
CA ALA A 302 15.39 0.71 -5.31
C ALA A 302 16.72 1.45 -5.05
N MET A 303 17.66 0.84 -4.31
CA MET A 303 19.01 1.40 -4.13
C MET A 303 19.74 1.54 -5.48
N LEU A 304 19.60 0.56 -6.38
CA LEU A 304 20.13 0.65 -7.74
C LEU A 304 19.47 1.79 -8.55
N ALA A 305 18.17 2.04 -8.39
CA ALA A 305 17.49 3.16 -9.04
C ALA A 305 18.07 4.52 -8.62
N HIS A 306 18.46 4.68 -7.35
CA HIS A 306 19.14 5.90 -6.86
C HIS A 306 20.52 6.16 -7.49
N THR A 307 21.10 5.22 -8.26
CA THR A 307 22.33 5.48 -9.04
C THR A 307 22.11 6.40 -10.23
N VAL A 308 20.87 6.54 -10.71
CA VAL A 308 20.52 7.37 -11.87
C VAL A 308 19.62 8.50 -11.40
N ILE A 309 20.21 9.69 -11.24
CA ILE A 309 19.49 10.86 -10.75
C ILE A 309 19.01 11.68 -11.95
N THR A 310 17.70 11.82 -12.08
CA THR A 310 17.03 12.58 -13.15
C THR A 310 16.60 13.97 -12.68
N SER A 311 16.38 14.89 -13.62
CA SER A 311 15.75 16.17 -13.29
C SER A 311 14.29 15.96 -12.92
N PRO A 312 13.80 16.46 -11.77
CA PRO A 312 12.37 16.41 -11.46
C PRO A 312 11.58 17.52 -12.17
N ILE A 313 12.24 18.47 -12.85
CA ILE A 313 11.62 19.62 -13.52
C ILE A 313 12.37 19.99 -14.82
N ASP A 314 11.69 20.74 -15.70
CA ASP A 314 12.35 21.48 -16.77
C ASP A 314 13.02 22.76 -16.23
N GLY A 315 14.18 23.12 -16.75
CA GLY A 315 14.92 24.29 -16.29
C GLY A 315 16.34 24.38 -16.83
N PHE A 316 17.21 25.07 -16.09
CA PHE A 316 18.62 25.22 -16.40
C PHE A 316 19.46 24.83 -15.19
N VAL A 317 20.65 24.29 -15.41
CA VAL A 317 21.63 24.03 -14.34
C VAL A 317 22.21 25.37 -13.89
N THR A 318 22.08 25.71 -12.61
CA THR A 318 22.54 27.01 -12.08
C THR A 318 23.75 26.93 -11.16
N ALA A 319 24.02 25.76 -10.60
CA ALA A 319 25.22 25.49 -9.82
C ALA A 319 25.63 24.03 -9.97
N ARG A 320 26.93 23.76 -10.11
CA ARG A 320 27.48 22.40 -10.11
C ARG A 320 28.56 22.29 -9.03
N THR A 321 28.30 21.44 -8.03
CA THR A 321 29.11 21.32 -6.81
C THR A 321 30.05 20.11 -6.84
N LEU A 322 29.77 19.12 -7.70
CA LEU A 322 30.57 17.90 -7.83
C LEU A 322 30.78 17.53 -9.31
N ASP A 323 31.93 16.92 -9.57
CA ASP A 323 32.39 16.51 -10.90
C ASP A 323 32.50 14.98 -11.04
N PRO A 324 32.55 14.44 -12.27
CA PRO A 324 32.83 13.03 -12.52
C PRO A 324 34.18 12.63 -11.91
N GLY A 325 34.20 11.48 -11.25
CA GLY A 325 35.32 11.00 -10.44
C GLY A 325 35.20 11.32 -8.95
N ALA A 326 34.43 12.34 -8.55
CA ALA A 326 34.17 12.62 -7.15
C ALA A 326 33.24 11.57 -6.51
N VAL A 327 33.36 11.38 -5.19
CA VAL A 327 32.47 10.52 -4.41
C VAL A 327 31.35 11.38 -3.83
N ALA A 328 30.11 11.04 -4.15
CA ALA A 328 28.93 11.65 -3.53
C ALA A 328 28.53 10.88 -2.27
N THR A 329 27.97 11.59 -1.30
CA THR A 329 27.38 11.04 -0.07
C THR A 329 25.91 11.44 0.06
N PRO A 330 25.07 10.66 0.78
CA PRO A 330 23.65 10.97 0.96
C PRO A 330 23.41 12.38 1.52
N GLY A 331 22.51 13.13 0.90
CA GLY A 331 22.20 14.53 1.25
C GLY A 331 23.15 15.57 0.64
N GLN A 332 24.32 15.18 0.13
CA GLN A 332 25.26 16.10 -0.52
C GLN A 332 24.70 16.60 -1.86
N GLN A 333 24.63 17.92 -2.03
CA GLN A 333 24.21 18.55 -3.28
C GLN A 333 25.26 18.29 -4.37
N ILE A 334 24.80 17.80 -5.53
CA ILE A 334 25.63 17.55 -6.72
C ILE A 334 25.50 18.73 -7.68
N LEU A 335 24.26 19.16 -7.93
CA LEU A 335 23.92 20.28 -8.81
C LEU A 335 22.57 20.91 -8.41
N ALA A 336 22.27 22.09 -8.94
CA ALA A 336 20.98 22.76 -8.78
C ALA A 336 20.33 23.01 -10.16
N VAL A 337 19.02 22.76 -10.25
CA VAL A 337 18.20 23.06 -11.44
C VAL A 337 17.16 24.12 -11.05
N GLN A 338 17.03 25.16 -11.87
CA GLN A 338 16.02 26.20 -11.69
C GLN A 338 15.14 26.34 -12.94
N ALA A 339 13.82 26.39 -12.73
CA ALA A 339 12.89 26.70 -13.79
C ALA A 339 13.01 28.18 -14.17
N MET A 340 13.24 28.49 -15.45
CA MET A 340 13.42 29.88 -15.92
C MET A 340 12.31 30.40 -16.85
N GLN A 341 11.41 29.54 -17.38
CA GLN A 341 10.34 29.95 -18.32
C GLN A 341 9.36 31.00 -17.74
N GLN A 342 9.27 31.05 -16.42
CA GLN A 342 8.53 32.05 -15.67
C GLN A 342 9.45 32.52 -14.54
N VAL A 343 9.43 33.82 -14.22
CA VAL A 343 10.21 34.38 -13.11
C VAL A 343 9.32 35.23 -12.21
N TRP A 344 9.73 35.37 -10.96
CA TRP A 344 9.12 36.30 -10.02
C TRP A 344 10.05 37.49 -9.83
N VAL A 345 9.52 38.71 -9.80
CA VAL A 345 10.22 39.88 -9.28
C VAL A 345 9.64 40.19 -7.92
N THR A 346 10.45 40.04 -6.88
CA THR A 346 10.10 40.45 -5.52
C THR A 346 10.47 41.93 -5.36
N VAL A 347 9.47 42.79 -5.15
CA VAL A 347 9.67 44.22 -4.86
C VAL A 347 9.17 44.52 -3.44
N SER A 348 9.94 45.30 -2.70
CA SER A 348 9.59 45.72 -1.34
C SER A 348 8.73 46.98 -1.39
N VAL A 349 7.51 46.90 -0.87
CA VAL A 349 6.51 47.98 -0.92
C VAL A 349 6.25 48.52 0.50
N PRO A 350 6.43 49.83 0.76
CA PRO A 350 6.10 50.47 2.04
C PRO A 350 4.60 50.36 2.42
N GLU A 351 4.30 50.46 3.72
CA GLU A 351 2.94 50.24 4.28
C GLU A 351 1.85 51.19 3.73
N ASP A 352 2.21 52.45 3.46
CA ASP A 352 1.30 53.48 2.94
C ASP A 352 0.86 53.18 1.49
N VAL A 353 1.76 52.62 0.70
CA VAL A 353 1.50 52.16 -0.68
C VAL A 353 0.83 50.79 -0.69
N HIS A 354 1.25 49.86 0.19
CA HIS A 354 0.78 48.48 0.25
C HIS A 354 -0.75 48.38 0.33
N ARG A 355 -1.42 49.30 1.04
CA ARG A 355 -2.90 49.37 1.13
C ARG A 355 -3.62 49.52 -0.22
N GLN A 356 -2.96 50.07 -1.24
CA GLN A 356 -3.52 50.19 -2.60
C GLN A 356 -3.11 49.02 -3.53
N VAL A 357 -2.15 48.19 -3.13
CA VAL A 357 -1.67 47.05 -3.93
C VAL A 357 -2.58 45.85 -3.73
N ARG A 358 -3.12 45.30 -4.82
CA ARG A 358 -3.91 44.06 -4.81
C ARG A 358 -3.31 43.02 -5.75
N LYS A 359 -3.63 41.75 -5.49
CA LYS A 359 -3.35 40.66 -6.42
C LYS A 359 -4.06 40.95 -7.75
N GLY A 360 -3.35 40.79 -8.86
CA GLY A 360 -3.82 41.15 -10.20
C GLY A 360 -3.44 42.57 -10.66
N ASN A 361 -2.93 43.46 -9.79
CA ASN A 361 -2.41 44.76 -10.24
C ASN A 361 -1.34 44.56 -11.31
N THR A 362 -1.39 45.39 -12.35
CA THR A 362 -0.44 45.34 -13.48
C THR A 362 0.82 46.12 -13.11
N ALA A 363 1.97 45.50 -13.35
CA ALA A 363 3.29 46.09 -13.14
C ALA A 363 4.03 46.16 -14.47
N THR A 364 4.62 47.32 -14.77
CA THR A 364 5.61 47.43 -15.85
C THR A 364 6.99 47.25 -15.23
N VAL A 365 7.74 46.27 -15.71
CA VAL A 365 9.05 45.92 -15.18
C VAL A 365 10.11 46.20 -16.25
N ARG A 366 11.14 46.95 -15.88
CA ARG A 366 12.30 47.28 -16.72
C ARG A 366 13.56 46.77 -16.05
N PHE A 367 14.53 46.35 -16.85
CA PHE A 367 15.79 45.80 -16.36
C PHE A 367 16.92 46.69 -16.86
N ASP A 368 17.79 47.16 -15.96
CA ASP A 368 18.91 48.03 -16.34
C ASP A 368 19.90 47.30 -17.29
N ALA A 369 19.95 45.97 -17.20
CA ALA A 369 20.71 45.08 -18.09
C ALA A 369 20.04 44.79 -19.45
N LEU A 370 18.78 45.21 -19.68
CA LEU A 370 18.06 45.10 -20.96
C LEU A 370 17.48 46.47 -21.36
N PRO A 371 18.33 47.44 -21.74
CA PRO A 371 17.89 48.80 -22.04
C PRO A 371 16.87 48.84 -23.19
N GLY A 372 15.83 49.65 -23.02
CA GLY A 372 14.76 49.83 -24.00
C GLY A 372 13.64 48.78 -23.96
N GLN A 373 13.81 47.67 -23.23
CA GLN A 373 12.76 46.65 -23.08
C GLN A 373 11.92 46.88 -21.81
N SER A 374 10.61 46.62 -21.91
CA SER A 374 9.68 46.65 -20.78
C SER A 374 8.75 45.45 -20.81
N PHE A 375 8.69 44.72 -19.71
CA PHE A 375 7.90 43.52 -19.54
C PHE A 375 6.67 43.82 -18.68
N THR A 376 5.50 43.35 -19.09
CA THR A 376 4.26 43.53 -18.32
C THR A 376 4.01 42.31 -17.45
N GLY A 377 4.06 42.48 -16.14
CA GLY A 377 3.80 41.45 -15.14
C GLY A 377 2.51 41.71 -14.36
N LYS A 378 2.07 40.71 -13.57
CA LYS A 378 0.95 40.83 -12.63
C LYS A 378 1.38 40.45 -11.23
N VAL A 379 0.88 41.17 -10.22
CA VAL A 379 1.06 40.80 -8.81
C VAL A 379 0.33 39.49 -8.53
N THR A 380 1.05 38.44 -8.16
CA THR A 380 0.48 37.11 -7.85
C THR A 380 0.46 36.81 -6.36
N GLN A 381 1.53 37.20 -5.65
CA GLN A 381 1.65 37.03 -4.21
C GLN A 381 2.03 38.36 -3.55
N ILE A 382 1.37 38.63 -2.43
CA ILE A 382 1.68 39.74 -1.52
C ILE A 382 1.92 39.06 -0.19
N ASN A 383 3.09 39.27 0.44
CA ASN A 383 3.34 38.72 1.77
C ASN A 383 2.43 39.42 2.78
N ALA A 384 1.80 38.67 3.68
CA ALA A 384 0.87 39.23 4.66
C ALA A 384 1.59 39.90 5.85
N ALA A 385 2.86 39.54 6.08
CA ALA A 385 3.72 40.18 7.05
C ALA A 385 4.66 41.19 6.37
N ALA A 386 4.84 42.35 7.00
CA ALA A 386 5.96 43.24 6.71
C ALA A 386 7.24 42.63 7.29
N ASP A 387 8.37 42.86 6.63
CA ASP A 387 9.68 42.60 7.20
C ASP A 387 9.90 43.53 8.43
N PRO A 388 10.29 43.00 9.61
CA PRO A 388 10.31 43.77 10.85
C PRO A 388 11.43 44.82 10.92
N VAL A 389 12.45 44.73 10.07
CA VAL A 389 13.57 45.68 10.04
C VAL A 389 13.24 46.85 9.11
N SER A 390 12.81 46.54 7.89
CA SER A 390 12.54 47.52 6.82
C SER A 390 11.12 48.09 6.84
N ARG A 391 10.17 47.44 7.54
CA ARG A 391 8.72 47.74 7.55
C ARG A 391 8.08 47.75 6.15
N GLN A 392 8.62 46.95 5.24
CA GLN A 392 8.13 46.82 3.87
C GLN A 392 7.52 45.44 3.64
N PHE A 393 6.50 45.37 2.79
CA PHE A 393 5.84 44.14 2.38
C PHE A 393 6.47 43.62 1.08
N ALA A 394 6.90 42.35 1.08
CA ALA A 394 7.40 41.71 -0.13
C ALA A 394 6.24 41.38 -1.09
N VAL A 395 6.23 42.03 -2.26
CA VAL A 395 5.25 41.82 -3.33
C VAL A 395 5.92 41.10 -4.48
N ARG A 396 5.41 39.93 -4.86
CA ARG A 396 5.90 39.14 -6.00
C ARG A 396 5.04 39.39 -7.24
N ILE A 397 5.72 39.78 -8.29
CA ILE A 397 5.17 40.03 -9.62
C ILE A 397 5.63 38.89 -10.53
N THR A 398 4.71 38.19 -11.16
CA THR A 398 5.03 37.12 -12.09
C THR A 398 5.17 37.67 -13.51
N LEU A 399 6.26 37.25 -14.17
CA LEU A 399 6.64 37.60 -15.53
C LEU A 399 6.84 36.32 -16.35
N GLU A 400 6.35 36.31 -17.58
CA GLU A 400 6.69 35.28 -18.56
C GLU A 400 8.08 35.55 -19.14
N ASN A 401 8.90 34.51 -19.26
CA ASN A 401 10.29 34.59 -19.71
C ASN A 401 10.55 33.57 -20.82
N ARG A 402 9.72 33.60 -21.87
CA ARG A 402 9.77 32.62 -22.97
C ARG A 402 11.14 32.57 -23.66
N ASP A 403 11.79 33.72 -23.80
CA ASP A 403 13.10 33.86 -24.45
C ASP A 403 14.28 33.61 -23.49
N ASN A 404 14.03 33.25 -22.22
CA ASN A 404 15.02 33.01 -21.15
C ASN A 404 16.01 34.18 -20.93
N GLN A 405 15.62 35.42 -21.28
CA GLN A 405 16.44 36.62 -21.13
C GLN A 405 16.48 37.13 -19.67
N LEU A 406 15.43 36.87 -18.89
CA LEU A 406 15.36 37.26 -17.48
C LEU A 406 16.03 36.18 -16.62
N LYS A 407 17.14 36.53 -15.97
CA LYS A 407 17.90 35.62 -15.11
C LYS A 407 17.65 35.92 -13.62
N PRO A 408 17.49 34.89 -12.76
CA PRO A 408 17.48 35.06 -11.31
C PRO A 408 18.71 35.85 -10.84
N GLY A 409 18.52 36.74 -9.86
CA GLY A 409 19.56 37.65 -9.35
C GLY A 409 19.68 38.99 -10.09
N MET A 410 19.00 39.18 -11.23
CA MET A 410 18.93 40.51 -11.86
C MET A 410 18.11 41.49 -10.99
N PHE A 411 18.52 42.75 -10.96
CA PHE A 411 17.71 43.84 -10.41
C PHE A 411 16.75 44.38 -11.48
N ALA A 412 15.54 44.74 -11.03
CA ALA A 412 14.44 45.17 -11.87
C ALA A 412 13.81 46.44 -11.29
N ARG A 413 13.62 47.46 -12.12
CA ARG A 413 12.80 48.62 -11.77
C ARG A 413 11.34 48.30 -12.08
N VAL A 414 10.52 48.32 -11.04
CA VAL A 414 9.10 48.00 -11.10
C VAL A 414 8.30 49.30 -10.98
N THR A 415 7.58 49.66 -12.05
CA THR A 415 6.52 50.68 -12.01
C THR A 415 5.19 49.95 -11.83
N LEU A 416 4.73 49.88 -10.58
CA LEU A 416 3.48 49.22 -10.19
C LEU A 416 2.32 50.20 -10.32
N VAL A 417 1.27 49.88 -11.08
CA VAL A 417 0.03 50.68 -11.07
C VAL A 417 -0.73 50.40 -9.77
N THR A 418 -0.88 51.41 -8.93
CA THR A 418 -1.58 51.31 -7.64
C THR A 418 -3.04 51.72 -7.77
N GLU A 419 -3.34 52.72 -8.59
CA GLU A 419 -4.68 53.23 -8.82
C GLU A 419 -4.81 53.73 -10.27
N ARG A 420 -5.92 53.41 -10.94
CA ARG A 420 -6.29 53.99 -12.24
C ARG A 420 -7.71 54.53 -12.13
N ILE A 421 -7.85 55.84 -12.31
CA ILE A 421 -9.15 56.52 -12.37
C ILE A 421 -9.42 56.80 -13.84
N THR A 422 -10.44 56.14 -14.39
CA THR A 422 -10.83 56.30 -15.79
C THR A 422 -11.78 57.48 -15.99
N ASN A 423 -11.63 58.20 -17.10
CA ASN A 423 -12.43 59.41 -17.40
C ASN A 423 -12.37 60.48 -16.29
N ALA A 424 -11.24 60.66 -15.62
CA ALA A 424 -11.07 61.72 -14.64
C ALA A 424 -11.16 63.10 -15.33
N VAL A 425 -11.80 64.05 -14.66
CA VAL A 425 -11.81 65.46 -15.07
C VAL A 425 -10.52 66.07 -14.56
N VAL A 426 -9.57 66.36 -15.44
CA VAL A 426 -8.20 66.75 -15.06
C VAL A 426 -7.89 68.18 -15.46
N VAL A 427 -7.23 68.89 -14.55
CA VAL A 427 -6.75 70.25 -14.75
C VAL A 427 -5.24 70.32 -14.48
N PRO A 428 -4.49 71.22 -15.16
CA PRO A 428 -3.09 71.48 -14.81
C PRO A 428 -2.98 71.92 -13.35
N GLN A 429 -1.89 71.54 -12.67
CA GLN A 429 -1.71 71.86 -11.24
C GLN A 429 -1.70 73.37 -10.98
N GLU A 430 -1.25 74.18 -11.94
CA GLU A 430 -1.20 75.64 -11.88
C GLU A 430 -2.59 76.29 -11.95
N ALA A 431 -3.62 75.58 -12.46
CA ALA A 431 -4.97 76.10 -12.59
C ALA A 431 -5.77 76.05 -11.26
N VAL A 432 -5.31 75.28 -10.27
CA VAL A 432 -5.94 75.15 -8.94
C VAL A 432 -5.30 76.16 -7.98
N GLN A 433 -6.11 77.06 -7.43
CA GLN A 433 -5.68 78.08 -6.47
C GLN A 433 -6.28 77.82 -5.09
N THR A 434 -5.51 78.03 -4.04
CA THR A 434 -5.98 77.84 -2.66
C THR A 434 -6.50 79.17 -2.10
N GLY A 435 -7.81 79.25 -1.86
CA GLY A 435 -8.47 80.40 -1.26
C GLY A 435 -8.70 80.24 0.24
N LYS A 436 -9.28 81.25 0.88
CA LYS A 436 -9.67 81.20 2.32
C LYS A 436 -10.67 80.09 2.65
N ASN A 437 -11.44 79.63 1.66
CA ASN A 437 -12.50 78.64 1.80
C ASN A 437 -12.15 77.29 1.13
N GLY A 438 -10.86 77.02 0.85
CA GLY A 438 -10.39 75.80 0.18
C GLY A 438 -9.95 76.01 -1.28
N PRO A 439 -9.67 74.92 -2.01
CA PRO A 439 -9.25 74.98 -3.41
C PRO A 439 -10.40 75.44 -4.33
N PHE A 440 -10.07 76.31 -5.27
CA PHE A 440 -10.96 76.81 -6.31
C PHE A 440 -10.20 76.92 -7.63
N VAL A 441 -10.92 76.90 -8.75
CA VAL A 441 -10.36 77.27 -10.05
C VAL A 441 -11.04 78.54 -10.57
N VAL A 442 -10.40 79.21 -11.53
CA VAL A 442 -11.00 80.34 -12.24
C VAL A 442 -11.42 79.89 -13.62
N ILE A 443 -12.74 79.81 -13.85
CA ILE A 443 -13.32 79.52 -15.17
C ILE A 443 -13.59 80.82 -15.93
N VAL A 444 -13.72 80.73 -17.26
CA VAL A 444 -14.11 81.84 -18.12
C VAL A 444 -15.34 81.44 -18.94
N ASP A 445 -16.45 82.13 -18.68
CA ASP A 445 -17.72 81.92 -19.40
C ASP A 445 -17.67 82.44 -20.84
N GLU A 446 -18.75 82.24 -21.61
CA GLU A 446 -18.82 82.62 -23.03
C GLU A 446 -18.73 84.14 -23.24
N GLU A 447 -19.09 84.93 -22.22
CA GLU A 447 -19.00 86.40 -22.18
C GLU A 447 -17.56 86.90 -21.86
N ASN A 448 -16.61 85.97 -21.70
CA ASN A 448 -15.22 86.21 -21.29
C ASN A 448 -15.09 86.87 -19.90
N ILE A 449 -15.95 86.47 -18.95
CA ILE A 449 -15.89 86.89 -17.55
C ILE A 449 -15.26 85.76 -16.71
N ALA A 450 -14.26 86.11 -15.91
CA ALA A 450 -13.62 85.20 -14.97
C ALA A 450 -14.50 85.00 -13.73
N ARG A 451 -14.83 83.75 -13.42
CA ARG A 451 -15.59 83.36 -12.21
C ARG A 451 -14.81 82.39 -11.34
N HIS A 452 -14.84 82.61 -10.04
CA HIS A 452 -14.25 81.71 -9.06
C HIS A 452 -15.23 80.56 -8.78
N ARG A 453 -14.80 79.32 -9.02
CA ARG A 453 -15.61 78.14 -8.72
C ARG A 453 -14.88 77.23 -7.73
N PRO A 454 -15.43 76.97 -6.53
CA PRO A 454 -14.86 76.01 -5.61
C PRO A 454 -14.87 74.62 -6.23
N VAL A 455 -13.82 73.85 -6.00
CA VAL A 455 -13.66 72.50 -6.55
C VAL A 455 -13.23 71.50 -5.49
N VAL A 456 -13.64 70.24 -5.65
CA VAL A 456 -13.13 69.15 -4.81
C VAL A 456 -12.01 68.44 -5.57
N THR A 457 -10.77 68.66 -5.14
CA THR A 457 -9.59 67.99 -5.71
C THR A 457 -9.50 66.54 -5.25
N GLY A 458 -9.18 65.64 -6.16
CA GLY A 458 -8.96 64.22 -5.91
C GLY A 458 -7.50 63.80 -6.07
N THR A 459 -7.26 62.66 -6.72
CA THR A 459 -5.90 62.13 -6.96
C THR A 459 -5.16 62.96 -8.00
N SER A 460 -3.83 63.10 -7.87
CA SER A 460 -2.98 63.78 -8.85
C SER A 460 -1.94 62.84 -9.45
N ASP A 461 -1.45 63.19 -10.64
CA ASP A 461 -0.28 62.61 -11.28
C ASP A 461 0.68 63.70 -11.79
N ASN A 462 1.75 63.30 -12.48
CA ASN A 462 2.78 64.21 -13.00
C ASN A 462 2.28 65.17 -14.11
N GLN A 463 1.02 65.08 -14.53
CA GLN A 463 0.43 65.87 -15.61
C GLN A 463 -0.84 66.64 -15.16
N GLY A 464 -1.25 66.58 -13.88
CA GLY A 464 -2.40 67.34 -13.39
C GLY A 464 -3.10 66.76 -12.16
N ILE A 465 -4.18 67.42 -11.75
CA ILE A 465 -4.99 67.09 -10.57
C ILE A 465 -6.41 66.71 -11.01
N GLU A 466 -6.95 65.60 -10.49
CA GLU A 466 -8.36 65.23 -10.59
C GLU A 466 -9.25 66.29 -9.92
N ILE A 467 -10.29 66.74 -10.60
CA ILE A 467 -11.39 67.50 -10.02
C ILE A 467 -12.63 66.60 -9.98
N ARG A 468 -13.01 66.16 -8.76
CA ARG A 468 -14.15 65.26 -8.55
C ARG A 468 -15.48 65.97 -8.68
N GLU A 469 -15.54 67.21 -8.18
CA GLU A 469 -16.74 68.04 -8.20
C GLU A 469 -16.38 69.49 -8.51
N GLY A 470 -17.30 70.18 -9.20
CA GLY A 470 -17.21 71.61 -9.49
C GLY A 470 -16.84 71.96 -10.95
N LEU A 471 -16.48 71.01 -11.81
CA LEU A 471 -16.15 71.30 -13.22
C LEU A 471 -16.83 70.34 -14.19
N ARG A 472 -17.01 70.81 -15.44
CA ARG A 472 -17.48 69.99 -16.56
C ARG A 472 -16.41 69.85 -17.65
N PRO A 473 -16.35 68.71 -18.35
CA PRO A 473 -15.50 68.54 -19.54
C PRO A 473 -15.64 69.70 -20.53
N GLY A 474 -14.51 70.20 -21.04
CA GLY A 474 -14.49 71.28 -22.03
C GLY A 474 -14.68 72.72 -21.50
N GLU A 475 -14.95 72.93 -20.21
CA GLU A 475 -14.96 74.29 -19.65
C GLU A 475 -13.57 74.96 -19.79
N ARG A 476 -13.54 76.26 -20.05
CA ARG A 476 -12.29 77.02 -20.21
C ARG A 476 -11.83 77.54 -18.85
N LEU A 477 -10.61 77.19 -18.44
CA LEU A 477 -10.04 77.61 -17.16
C LEU A 477 -8.71 78.32 -17.31
N VAL A 478 -8.46 79.28 -16.40
CA VAL A 478 -7.27 80.11 -16.36
C VAL A 478 -6.13 79.31 -15.73
N VAL A 479 -5.13 78.96 -16.54
CA VAL A 479 -3.90 78.29 -16.07
C VAL A 479 -2.88 79.32 -15.58
N MET A 480 -2.82 80.48 -16.23
CA MET A 480 -1.85 81.52 -15.87
C MET A 480 -2.43 82.93 -16.08
N THR A 481 -2.21 83.80 -15.09
CA THR A 481 -2.61 85.21 -15.08
C THR A 481 -1.52 86.04 -14.40
N ALA A 482 -1.23 87.24 -14.91
CA ALA A 482 -0.19 88.11 -14.36
C ALA A 482 -0.54 88.72 -12.99
N ARG A 483 -1.81 88.68 -12.58
CA ARG A 483 -2.32 89.13 -11.27
C ARG A 483 -3.50 88.27 -10.83
N PRO A 484 -3.75 88.12 -9.51
CA PRO A 484 -4.96 87.45 -9.01
C PRO A 484 -6.22 88.11 -9.57
N LEU A 485 -7.06 87.32 -10.23
CA LEU A 485 -8.32 87.78 -10.82
C LEU A 485 -9.39 87.87 -9.72
N LYS A 486 -10.24 88.88 -9.78
CA LYS A 486 -11.43 88.95 -8.93
C LYS A 486 -12.60 88.23 -9.60
N ASP A 487 -13.49 87.68 -8.80
CA ASP A 487 -14.75 87.11 -9.29
C ASP A 487 -15.57 88.19 -10.03
N GLY A 488 -16.10 87.85 -11.22
CA GLY A 488 -16.81 88.77 -12.10
C GLY A 488 -15.92 89.71 -12.93
N GLN A 489 -14.60 89.48 -13.00
CA GLN A 489 -13.68 90.33 -13.77
C GLN A 489 -13.64 89.93 -15.25
N ALA A 490 -13.85 90.91 -16.16
CA ALA A 490 -13.66 90.70 -17.59
C ALA A 490 -12.19 90.38 -17.93
N VAL A 491 -11.97 89.35 -18.76
CA VAL A 491 -10.66 88.86 -19.15
C VAL A 491 -10.53 88.76 -20.67
N ARG A 492 -9.29 88.78 -21.17
CA ARG A 492 -8.99 88.63 -22.59
C ARG A 492 -8.06 87.43 -22.78
N PRO A 493 -8.42 86.43 -23.61
CA PRO A 493 -7.52 85.33 -23.92
C PRO A 493 -6.22 85.83 -24.54
N ALA A 494 -5.09 85.32 -24.06
CA ALA A 494 -3.79 85.49 -24.71
C ALA A 494 -3.73 84.63 -26.00
N GLY A 495 -4.24 85.14 -27.12
CA GLY A 495 -4.17 84.38 -28.38
C GLY A 495 -4.67 85.04 -29.68
N GLU A 496 -5.64 85.97 -29.63
CA GLU A 496 -6.27 86.45 -30.88
C GLU A 496 -5.74 87.82 -31.36
N GLY A 497 -5.00 87.80 -32.48
CA GLY A 497 -4.50 89.01 -33.14
C GLY A 497 -3.61 88.79 -34.38
N ARG A 498 -4.24 88.75 -35.57
CA ARG A 498 -3.69 88.88 -36.95
C ARG A 498 -2.79 87.77 -37.53
N ARG A 499 -3.24 87.23 -38.67
CA ARG A 499 -2.43 86.74 -39.81
C ARG A 499 -2.31 87.83 -40.88
N GLN A 500 -1.44 87.60 -41.89
CA GLN A 500 -1.01 88.50 -42.99
C GLN A 500 0.04 89.55 -42.58
N GLY A 501 1.16 89.76 -43.29
CA GLY A 501 1.71 88.98 -44.42
C GLY A 501 2.88 89.71 -45.11
N ALA A 502 4.02 89.03 -45.29
CA ALA A 502 5.18 89.40 -46.13
C ALA A 502 6.17 88.21 -46.14
N GLY A 503 6.79 87.78 -47.23
CA GLY A 503 6.58 88.08 -48.65
C GLY A 503 7.45 87.13 -49.49
N GLU A 504 6.99 86.69 -50.66
CA GLU A 504 7.75 85.80 -51.54
C GLU A 504 8.88 86.55 -52.27
N ARG A 505 10.05 85.90 -52.43
CA ARG A 505 10.54 85.42 -53.74
C ARG A 505 11.82 84.54 -53.58
N PRO A 506 12.17 83.73 -54.60
CA PRO A 506 12.97 82.51 -54.41
C PRO A 506 14.44 82.67 -54.85
N ASN A 507 15.26 81.64 -54.54
CA ASN A 507 16.18 81.11 -55.55
C ASN A 507 16.65 79.66 -55.26
N GLU A 508 16.71 78.89 -56.35
CA GLU A 508 17.56 77.72 -56.61
C GLU A 508 19.07 78.14 -56.57
N GLU A 509 20.11 77.29 -56.53
CA GLU A 509 20.27 75.82 -56.56
C GLU A 509 21.70 75.43 -56.06
N GLN A 510 21.92 74.14 -55.79
CA GLN A 510 23.16 73.34 -55.91
C GLN A 510 24.57 73.90 -55.56
N GLY A 511 25.34 73.14 -54.76
CA GLY A 511 26.81 73.25 -54.66
C GLY A 511 27.42 72.37 -53.56
N ALA A 512 28.19 71.33 -53.93
CA ALA A 512 28.62 70.25 -53.01
C ALA A 512 30.14 70.34 -52.60
N PRO A 513 30.88 69.27 -52.17
CA PRO A 513 31.40 69.20 -50.79
C PRO A 513 32.92 68.92 -50.65
N ARG A 514 33.50 69.09 -49.44
CA ARG A 514 34.83 68.55 -49.00
C ARG A 514 34.77 68.30 -47.47
N ARG A 515 35.20 67.20 -46.82
CA ARG A 515 36.53 66.50 -46.72
C ARG A 515 37.68 67.50 -46.43
N SER A 516 38.65 67.34 -45.54
CA SER A 516 39.17 66.33 -44.60
C SER A 516 40.03 67.13 -43.57
N GLY A 517 40.35 66.76 -42.32
CA GLY A 517 40.98 65.53 -41.81
C GLY A 517 42.39 65.85 -41.27
N THR A 518 42.73 65.44 -40.04
CA THR A 518 44.06 65.48 -39.34
C THR A 518 44.66 66.89 -39.03
N ASP A 519 45.49 67.14 -38.00
CA ASP A 519 46.26 66.24 -37.12
C ASP A 519 46.65 66.87 -35.73
N GLN A 520 47.27 66.07 -34.85
CA GLN A 520 48.26 66.40 -33.78
C GLN A 520 47.87 67.10 -32.44
N GLY A 521 48.31 66.47 -31.34
CA GLY A 521 48.70 67.12 -30.06
C GLY A 521 50.22 67.39 -30.00
N PRO A 522 50.91 67.63 -28.85
CA PRO A 522 50.60 67.12 -27.49
C PRO A 522 50.78 68.15 -26.32
N ALA A 523 50.92 67.66 -25.09
CA ALA A 523 50.97 68.37 -23.78
C ALA A 523 52.29 69.13 -23.49
N PRO A 524 52.47 69.88 -22.35
CA PRO A 524 52.48 69.39 -20.94
C PRO A 524 51.64 70.33 -19.99
N ALA A 525 51.75 70.47 -18.65
CA ALA A 525 52.67 69.98 -17.60
C ALA A 525 52.07 70.04 -16.14
N ALA A 526 52.80 69.45 -15.17
CA ALA A 526 52.96 69.78 -13.74
C ALA A 526 51.81 69.60 -12.69
N GLY A 527 52.15 68.90 -11.58
CA GLY A 527 51.39 68.80 -10.30
C GLY A 527 51.88 69.82 -9.25
N PRO A 528 51.95 69.56 -7.91
CA PRO A 528 51.74 68.32 -7.13
C PRO A 528 50.47 68.40 -6.21
N GLY A 529 50.08 67.49 -5.29
CA GLY A 529 50.56 66.18 -4.82
C GLY A 529 50.56 66.08 -3.28
N SER A 530 50.06 64.98 -2.66
CA SER A 530 50.42 64.49 -1.29
C SER A 530 49.47 63.41 -0.74
N GLY A 531 50.02 62.36 -0.09
CA GLY A 531 49.35 61.49 0.90
C GLY A 531 48.36 60.42 0.39
N GLY A 532 48.41 59.14 0.79
CA GLY A 532 49.38 58.41 1.63
C GLY A 532 48.72 57.34 2.52
N GLN A 533 49.27 56.12 2.52
CA GLN A 533 48.96 54.98 3.45
C GLN A 533 47.53 54.39 3.36
N ARG A 534 47.25 53.15 3.78
CA ARG A 534 47.93 51.82 3.73
C ARG A 534 46.81 50.74 3.89
N PRO A 535 47.05 49.43 3.65
CA PRO A 535 45.98 48.42 3.60
C PRO A 535 45.70 47.73 4.94
N GLU A 536 44.52 47.09 5.01
CA GLU A 536 44.29 45.77 5.61
C GLU A 536 43.51 44.90 4.59
#